data_AF-A0ABD5YIY9-F1
#
_entry.id   AF-A0ABD5YIY9-F1
#
_cell.length_a   1.000
_cell.length_b   1.000
_cell.length_c   1.000
_cell.angle_alpha   90.00
_cell.angle_beta   90.00
_cell.angle_gamma   90.00
#
_symmetry.space_group_name_H-M   'P 1'
#
loop_
_entity.id
_entity.type
_entity.pdbx_description
1 polymer ?
#
loop_
_entity_poly.entity_id
_entity_poly.type
_entity_poly.pdbx_seq_one_letter_code
_entity_poly.pdbx_strand_id
1 'polypeptide(L)'
;MSLISRLESSTLVARLQDLPFIPSALVQPALLSQFIIVGVIGGLIENITLIALVSGFELSTLISAAIGKECSILSMFVINDNWTFRNHRDKPLYRRVFQSNINRFGSIIIGLVVLFVLTTWLHVWYLVANLIGIGFGFIFNYAAESLLTWRVHDES
;
A
#
# COMPACT_ATOMS: atom_id res chain seq x y z
N MET A 1 -11.74 33.48 4.85
CA MET A 1 -11.28 32.20 4.29
C MET A 1 -12.27 31.14 4.78
N SER A 2 -13.19 30.73 3.90
CA SER A 2 -14.62 30.54 4.21
C SER A 2 -14.99 29.18 4.81
N LEU A 3 -15.95 29.21 5.75
CA LEU A 3 -16.68 28.08 6.33
C LEU A 3 -17.38 27.16 5.31
N ILE A 4 -17.52 27.62 4.06
CA ILE A 4 -18.21 26.91 2.97
C ILE A 4 -17.37 25.71 2.47
N SER A 5 -16.03 25.77 2.53
CA SER A 5 -15.20 24.63 2.09
C SER A 5 -15.21 23.43 3.06
N ARG A 6 -15.63 23.64 4.32
CA ARG A 6 -15.78 22.58 5.33
C ARG A 6 -17.09 21.80 5.24
N LEU A 7 -18.12 22.33 4.57
CA LEU A 7 -19.45 21.72 4.52
C LEU A 7 -19.68 20.81 3.30
N GLU A 8 -18.99 21.05 2.18
CA GLU A 8 -19.03 20.13 1.03
C GLU A 8 -18.19 18.86 1.26
N SER A 9 -17.09 18.98 2.01
CA SER A 9 -16.23 17.84 2.37
C SER A 9 -16.90 16.91 3.40
N SER A 10 -17.76 17.42 4.29
CA SER A 10 -18.48 16.60 5.27
C SER A 10 -19.65 15.82 4.68
N THR A 11 -20.28 16.32 3.61
CA THR A 11 -21.48 15.67 3.01
C THR A 11 -21.11 14.58 2.01
N LEU A 12 -20.03 14.75 1.24
CA LEU A 12 -19.56 13.71 0.31
C LEU A 12 -18.97 12.50 1.03
N VAL A 13 -18.14 12.72 2.05
CA VAL A 13 -17.57 11.63 2.85
C VAL A 13 -18.67 10.85 3.57
N ALA A 14 -19.66 11.54 4.16
CA ALA A 14 -20.82 10.90 4.77
C ALA A 14 -21.63 10.07 3.75
N ARG A 15 -21.89 10.61 2.55
CA ARG A 15 -22.64 9.87 1.51
C ARG A 15 -21.89 8.67 0.94
N LEU A 16 -20.56 8.70 0.89
CA LEU A 16 -19.76 7.54 0.48
C LEU A 16 -19.71 6.46 1.58
N GLN A 17 -19.84 6.86 2.85
CA GLN A 17 -19.86 5.96 4.00
C GLN A 17 -21.17 5.15 4.09
N ASP A 18 -22.26 5.68 3.56
CA ASP A 18 -23.58 5.01 3.49
C ASP A 18 -23.73 4.04 2.30
N LEU A 19 -22.72 3.92 1.43
CA LEU A 19 -22.80 3.00 0.29
C LEU A 19 -22.56 1.55 0.74
N PRO A 20 -23.49 0.61 0.48
CA PRO A 20 -23.40 -0.78 0.96
C PRO A 20 -22.24 -1.59 0.35
N PHE A 21 -21.53 -1.01 -0.62
CA PHE A 21 -20.44 -1.68 -1.36
C PHE A 21 -19.03 -1.19 -0.97
N ILE A 22 -18.90 -0.03 -0.32
CA ILE A 22 -17.58 0.50 0.09
C ILE A 22 -17.47 0.34 1.60
N PRO A 23 -16.66 -0.59 2.11
CA PRO A 23 -16.47 -0.72 3.55
C PRO A 23 -15.93 0.60 4.10
N SER A 24 -16.55 1.10 5.17
CA SER A 24 -16.22 2.35 5.87
C SER A 24 -14.72 2.50 6.15
N ALA A 25 -14.03 1.37 6.36
CA ALA A 25 -12.59 1.21 6.42
C ALA A 25 -11.79 1.96 5.34
N LEU A 26 -12.22 1.90 4.08
CA LEU A 26 -11.50 2.51 2.94
C LEU A 26 -11.66 4.03 2.87
N VAL A 27 -12.66 4.57 3.58
CA VAL A 27 -13.02 5.98 3.55
C VAL A 27 -12.32 6.75 4.69
N GLN A 28 -11.65 6.06 5.62
CA GLN A 28 -10.93 6.69 6.74
C GLN A 28 -9.64 7.38 6.27
N PRO A 29 -9.59 8.74 6.22
CA PRO A 29 -8.45 9.46 5.66
C PRO A 29 -7.17 9.28 6.50
N ALA A 30 -7.34 9.03 7.80
CA ALA A 30 -6.23 8.76 8.71
C ALA A 30 -5.52 7.45 8.37
N LEU A 31 -6.27 6.37 8.10
CA LEU A 31 -5.69 5.08 7.72
C LEU A 31 -4.96 5.17 6.38
N LEU A 32 -5.58 5.83 5.39
CA LEU A 32 -4.95 6.04 4.09
C LEU A 32 -3.66 6.85 4.20
N SER A 33 -3.66 7.97 4.94
CA SER A 33 -2.47 8.81 5.10
C SER A 33 -1.34 8.09 5.85
N GLN A 34 -1.66 7.36 6.92
CA GLN A 34 -0.69 6.49 7.60
C GLN A 34 -0.13 5.44 6.65
N PHE A 35 -0.97 4.78 5.85
CA PHE A 35 -0.51 3.77 4.90
C PHE A 35 0.40 4.35 3.81
N ILE A 36 0.10 5.56 3.30
CA ILE A 36 0.98 6.29 2.37
C ILE A 36 2.33 6.56 3.04
N ILE A 37 2.34 7.07 4.28
CA ILE A 37 3.58 7.34 5.04
C ILE A 37 4.41 6.07 5.20
N VAL A 38 3.77 4.97 5.59
CA VAL A 38 4.45 3.66 5.72
C VAL A 38 5.03 3.20 4.39
N GLY A 39 4.30 3.40 3.28
CA GLY A 39 4.79 3.14 1.92
C GLY A 39 6.05 3.94 1.58
N VAL A 40 6.06 5.23 1.89
CA VAL A 40 7.22 6.10 1.67
C VAL A 40 8.42 5.63 2.51
N ILE A 41 8.19 5.32 3.79
CA ILE A 41 9.24 4.78 4.69
C ILE A 41 9.80 3.47 4.13
N GLY A 42 8.94 2.55 3.68
CA GLY A 42 9.36 1.31 3.04
C GLY A 42 10.23 1.56 1.80
N GLY A 43 9.81 2.46 0.92
CA GLY A 43 10.60 2.84 -0.26
C GLY A 43 11.97 3.43 0.10
N LEU A 44 12.06 4.23 1.16
CA LEU A 44 13.34 4.74 1.67
C LEU A 44 14.23 3.61 2.21
N ILE A 45 13.66 2.69 3.01
CA ILE A 45 14.39 1.53 3.54
C ILE A 45 14.93 0.66 2.40
N GLU A 46 14.11 0.35 1.39
CA GLU A 46 14.53 -0.43 0.21
C GLU A 46 15.76 0.20 -0.46
N ASN A 47 15.69 1.50 -0.74
CA ASN A 47 16.77 2.20 -1.45
C ASN A 47 18.02 2.38 -0.59
N ILE A 48 17.87 2.70 0.70
CA ILE A 48 19.01 2.84 1.62
C ILE A 48 19.73 1.50 1.76
N THR A 49 19.00 0.40 1.96
CA THR A 49 19.58 -0.94 2.05
C THR A 49 20.27 -1.33 0.75
N LEU A 50 19.65 -1.06 -0.41
CA LEU A 50 20.28 -1.31 -1.71
C LEU A 50 21.60 -0.52 -1.84
N ILE A 51 21.60 0.78 -1.59
CA ILE A 51 22.79 1.64 -1.69
C ILE A 51 23.88 1.16 -0.72
N ALA A 52 23.53 0.84 0.52
CA ALA A 52 24.46 0.37 1.52
C ALA A 52 25.13 -0.95 1.12
N LEU A 53 24.36 -1.92 0.60
CA LEU A 53 24.88 -3.23 0.19
C LEU A 53 25.72 -3.16 -1.09
N VAL A 54 25.33 -2.34 -2.07
CA VAL A 54 26.09 -2.17 -3.32
C VAL A 54 27.36 -1.36 -3.07
N SER A 55 27.25 -0.21 -2.41
CA SER A 55 28.36 0.75 -2.29
C SER A 55 29.26 0.46 -1.08
N GLY A 56 28.72 -0.14 -0.03
CA GLY A 56 29.45 -0.43 1.21
C GLY A 56 29.97 -1.86 1.30
N PHE A 57 29.34 -2.82 0.62
CA PHE A 57 29.69 -4.24 0.69
C PHE A 57 29.98 -4.87 -0.68
N GLU A 58 29.95 -4.09 -1.77
CA GLU A 58 30.25 -4.53 -3.15
C GLU A 58 29.43 -5.76 -3.60
N LEU A 59 28.24 -5.95 -3.02
CA LEU A 59 27.36 -7.04 -3.40
C LEU A 59 26.71 -6.80 -4.76
N SER A 60 26.33 -7.88 -5.44
CA SER A 60 25.62 -7.76 -6.72
C SER A 60 24.31 -6.99 -6.55
N THR A 61 24.02 -6.08 -7.47
CA THR A 61 22.82 -5.23 -7.45
C THR A 61 21.53 -6.03 -7.32
N LEU A 62 21.45 -7.21 -7.94
CA LEU A 62 20.27 -8.07 -7.87
C LEU A 62 20.04 -8.62 -6.46
N ILE A 63 21.09 -9.12 -5.80
CA ILE A 63 21.01 -9.62 -4.42
C ILE A 63 20.69 -8.46 -3.46
N SER A 64 21.34 -7.32 -3.63
CA SER A 64 21.09 -6.13 -2.81
C SER A 64 19.66 -5.61 -2.96
N ALA A 65 19.10 -5.64 -4.18
CA ALA A 65 17.72 -5.26 -4.44
C ALA A 65 16.73 -6.22 -3.78
N ALA A 66 16.97 -7.53 -3.86
CA ALA A 66 16.14 -8.52 -3.19
C ALA A 66 16.15 -8.33 -1.66
N ILE A 67 17.33 -8.15 -1.05
CA ILE A 67 17.45 -7.90 0.40
C ILE A 67 16.77 -6.58 0.79
N GLY A 68 16.99 -5.51 0.03
CA GLY A 68 16.32 -4.23 0.27
C GLY A 68 14.79 -4.34 0.21
N LYS A 69 14.28 -5.14 -0.74
CA LYS A 69 12.84 -5.41 -0.86
C LYS A 69 12.30 -6.11 0.39
N GLU A 70 12.96 -7.16 0.84
CA GLU A 70 12.55 -7.91 2.04
C GLU A 70 12.60 -7.04 3.29
N CYS A 71 13.66 -6.26 3.48
CA CYS A 71 13.75 -5.29 4.58
C CYS A 71 12.59 -4.30 4.56
N SER A 72 12.28 -3.73 3.39
CA SER A 72 11.14 -2.82 3.21
C SER A 72 9.80 -3.49 3.53
N ILE A 73 9.55 -4.69 3.01
CA ILE A 73 8.31 -5.45 3.25
C ILE A 73 8.12 -5.71 4.74
N LEU A 74 9.16 -6.19 5.43
CA LEU A 74 9.13 -6.47 6.86
C LEU A 74 8.91 -5.21 7.69
N SER A 75 9.65 -4.13 7.40
CA SER A 75 9.49 -2.85 8.12
C SER A 75 8.10 -2.28 7.92
N MET A 76 7.58 -2.26 6.68
CA MET A 76 6.22 -1.81 6.40
C MET A 76 5.18 -2.64 7.15
N PHE A 77 5.33 -3.97 7.19
CA PHE A 77 4.42 -4.84 7.95
C PHE A 77 4.45 -4.50 9.44
N VAL A 78 5.64 -4.39 10.04
CA VAL A 78 5.80 -4.09 11.47
C VAL A 78 5.20 -2.72 11.81
N ILE A 79 5.42 -1.70 10.98
CA ILE A 79 4.86 -0.36 11.22
C ILE A 79 3.33 -0.39 11.06
N ASN A 80 2.80 -1.01 10.00
CA ASN A 80 1.37 -1.14 9.81
C ASN A 80 0.69 -1.90 10.96
N ASP A 81 1.30 -2.99 11.44
CA ASP A 81 0.75 -3.79 12.53
C ASP A 81 0.75 -3.06 13.88
N ASN A 82 1.78 -2.25 14.16
CA ASN A 82 1.93 -1.57 15.44
C ASN A 82 1.35 -0.16 15.48
N TRP A 83 1.15 0.48 14.33
CA TRP A 83 0.67 1.86 14.24
C TRP A 83 -0.63 1.96 13.45
N THR A 84 -0.61 1.65 12.16
CA THR A 84 -1.75 1.90 11.25
C THR A 84 -2.98 1.10 11.62
N PHE A 85 -2.82 -0.19 11.92
CA PHE A 85 -3.90 -1.11 12.22
C PHE A 85 -3.81 -1.68 13.64
N ARG A 86 -3.16 -0.95 14.56
CA ARG A 86 -2.91 -1.39 15.94
C ARG A 86 -4.16 -1.91 16.65
N ASN A 87 -5.30 -1.31 16.36
CA ASN A 87 -6.59 -1.62 16.99
C ASN A 87 -7.32 -2.80 16.33
N HIS A 88 -6.92 -3.24 15.13
CA HIS A 88 -7.68 -4.20 14.32
C HIS A 88 -6.95 -5.56 14.18
N ARG A 89 -6.32 -6.04 15.27
CA ARG A 89 -5.40 -7.20 15.25
C ARG A 89 -6.06 -8.50 15.72
N ASP A 90 -7.15 -8.89 15.06
CA ASP A 90 -8.00 -10.03 15.51
C ASP A 90 -7.47 -11.41 15.10
N LYS A 91 -6.52 -11.44 14.16
CA LYS A 91 -5.89 -12.68 13.66
C LYS A 91 -4.53 -12.89 14.34
N PRO A 92 -4.04 -14.14 14.50
CA PRO A 92 -2.69 -14.38 15.01
C PRO A 92 -1.61 -13.83 14.06
N LEU A 93 -0.45 -13.46 14.61
CA LEU A 93 0.64 -12.77 13.90
C LEU A 93 1.02 -13.47 12.59
N TYR A 94 1.24 -14.79 12.63
CA TYR A 94 1.65 -15.56 11.44
C TYR A 94 0.64 -15.44 10.29
N ARG A 95 -0.66 -15.40 10.59
CA ARG A 95 -1.72 -15.27 9.58
C ARG A 95 -1.75 -13.87 8.99
N ARG A 96 -1.48 -12.84 9.80
CA ARG A 96 -1.35 -11.45 9.32
C ARG A 96 -0.13 -11.28 8.43
N VAL A 97 1.02 -11.82 8.84
CA VAL A 97 2.25 -11.84 8.02
C VAL A 97 2.00 -12.53 6.69
N PHE A 98 1.43 -13.74 6.72
CA PHE A 98 1.16 -14.51 5.51
C PHE A 98 0.20 -13.79 4.56
N GLN A 99 -0.91 -13.25 5.09
CA GLN A 99 -1.88 -12.50 4.29
C GLN A 99 -1.26 -11.22 3.70
N SER A 100 -0.48 -10.47 4.47
CA SER A 100 0.21 -9.26 3.97
C SER A 100 1.16 -9.59 2.83
N ASN A 101 1.90 -10.71 2.92
CA ASN A 101 2.77 -11.16 1.83
C ASN A 101 1.97 -11.51 0.56
N ILE A 102 0.86 -12.25 0.70
CA ILE A 102 -0.04 -12.55 -0.44
C ILE A 102 -0.55 -11.26 -1.08
N ASN A 103 -1.00 -10.30 -0.27
CA ASN A 103 -1.53 -9.03 -0.76
C ASN A 103 -0.45 -8.24 -1.53
N ARG A 104 0.80 -8.28 -1.06
CA ARG A 104 1.96 -7.66 -1.74
C ARG A 104 2.28 -8.34 -3.06
N PHE A 105 2.21 -9.67 -3.13
CA PHE A 105 2.34 -10.35 -4.42
C PHE A 105 1.22 -9.97 -5.39
N GLY A 106 -0.02 -9.89 -4.89
CA GLY A 106 -1.16 -9.43 -5.67
C GLY A 106 -0.98 -8.01 -6.23
N SER A 107 -0.48 -7.07 -5.42
CA SER A 107 -0.23 -5.70 -5.86
C SER A 107 0.86 -5.59 -6.93
N ILE A 108 1.92 -6.41 -6.83
CA ILE A 108 2.97 -6.51 -7.86
C ILE A 108 2.37 -7.02 -9.17
N ILE A 109 1.59 -8.11 -9.12
CA ILE A 109 0.94 -8.69 -10.30
C ILE A 109 0.03 -7.66 -10.97
N ILE A 110 -0.81 -6.97 -10.19
CA ILE A 110 -1.70 -5.93 -10.71
C ILE A 110 -0.90 -4.81 -11.38
N GLY A 111 0.17 -4.33 -10.75
CA GLY A 111 1.03 -3.30 -11.32
C GLY A 111 1.65 -3.75 -12.66
N LEU A 112 2.11 -4.99 -12.75
CA LEU A 112 2.65 -5.58 -13.97
C LEU A 112 1.61 -5.76 -15.08
N VAL A 113 0.39 -6.20 -14.73
CA VAL A 113 -0.71 -6.34 -15.70
C VAL A 113 -1.12 -4.98 -16.25
N VAL A 114 -1.26 -3.96 -15.39
CA VAL A 114 -1.58 -2.60 -15.81
C VAL A 114 -0.47 -2.06 -16.72
N LEU A 115 0.79 -2.20 -16.31
CA LEU A 115 1.93 -1.81 -17.15
C LEU A 115 1.85 -2.49 -18.52
N PHE A 116 1.68 -3.82 -18.57
CA PHE A 116 1.62 -4.60 -19.80
C PHE A 116 0.47 -4.16 -20.71
N VAL A 117 -0.73 -3.99 -20.17
CA VAL A 117 -1.91 -3.56 -20.95
C VAL A 117 -1.71 -2.15 -21.52
N LEU A 118 -1.24 -1.22 -20.69
CA LEU A 118 -1.04 0.17 -21.11
C LEU A 118 0.06 0.29 -22.17
N THR A 119 1.16 -0.44 -22.06
CA THR A 119 2.25 -0.39 -23.04
C THR A 119 1.93 -1.15 -24.32
N THR A 120 1.32 -2.34 -24.22
CA THR A 120 1.13 -3.24 -25.37
C THR A 120 -0.11 -2.88 -26.18
N TRP A 121 -1.21 -2.51 -25.54
CA TRP A 121 -2.48 -2.27 -26.24
C TRP A 121 -2.75 -0.79 -26.44
N LEU A 122 -2.36 0.04 -25.48
CA LEU A 122 -2.63 1.49 -25.50
C LEU A 122 -1.41 2.32 -25.90
N HIS A 123 -0.24 1.69 -26.12
CA HIS A 123 1.00 2.35 -26.54
C HIS A 123 1.40 3.53 -25.63
N VAL A 124 1.01 3.48 -24.36
CA VAL A 124 1.36 4.48 -23.36
C VAL A 124 2.86 4.39 -23.09
N TRP A 125 3.51 5.53 -22.94
CA TRP A 125 4.92 5.60 -22.60
C TRP A 125 5.22 4.83 -21.29
N TYR A 126 6.23 3.97 -21.32
CA TYR A 126 6.46 2.95 -20.29
C TYR A 126 6.63 3.52 -18.87
N LEU A 127 7.23 4.71 -18.71
CA LEU A 127 7.37 5.35 -17.40
C LEU A 127 6.02 5.80 -16.84
N VAL A 128 5.15 6.37 -17.68
CA VAL A 128 3.79 6.75 -17.28
C VAL A 128 2.95 5.51 -16.99
N ALA A 129 3.04 4.48 -17.84
CA ALA A 129 2.36 3.22 -17.62
C ALA A 129 2.80 2.54 -16.30
N ASN A 130 4.09 2.57 -15.98
CA ASN A 130 4.63 2.04 -14.73
C ASN A 130 4.14 2.83 -13.52
N LEU A 131 4.10 4.17 -13.61
CA LEU A 131 3.57 5.02 -12.54
C LEU A 131 2.09 4.72 -12.27
N ILE A 132 1.29 4.54 -13.32
CA ILE A 132 -0.12 4.15 -13.21
C ILE A 132 -0.23 2.75 -12.59
N GLY A 133 0.59 1.79 -13.02
CA GLY A 133 0.64 0.44 -12.47
C GLY A 133 0.96 0.43 -10.97
N ILE A 134 1.94 1.23 -10.53
CA ILE A 134 2.26 1.43 -9.11
C ILE A 134 1.03 1.98 -8.38
N GLY A 135 0.31 2.96 -8.95
CA GLY A 135 -0.91 3.52 -8.38
C GLY A 135 -2.01 2.48 -8.17
N PHE A 136 -2.30 1.66 -9.18
CA PHE A 136 -3.29 0.57 -9.06
C PHE A 136 -2.87 -0.50 -8.07
N GLY A 137 -1.59 -0.92 -8.10
CA GLY A 137 -1.03 -1.85 -7.12
C GLY A 137 -1.14 -1.32 -5.70
N PHE A 138 -0.87 -0.02 -5.49
CA PHE A 138 -1.02 0.64 -4.20
C PHE A 138 -2.47 0.64 -3.71
N ILE A 139 -3.43 1.03 -4.57
CA ILE A 139 -4.87 1.04 -4.22
C ILE A 139 -5.33 -0.36 -3.83
N PHE A 140 -4.97 -1.38 -4.62
CA PHE A 140 -5.27 -2.76 -4.30
C PHE A 140 -4.65 -3.18 -2.96
N ASN A 141 -3.37 -2.86 -2.73
CA ASN A 141 -2.67 -3.22 -1.51
C ASN A 141 -3.36 -2.60 -0.29
N TYR A 142 -3.67 -1.30 -0.32
CA TYR A 142 -4.38 -0.63 0.76
C TYR A 142 -5.75 -1.27 1.04
N ALA A 143 -6.50 -1.59 -0.02
CA ALA A 143 -7.81 -2.23 0.13
C ALA A 143 -7.70 -3.65 0.68
N ALA A 144 -6.80 -4.47 0.15
CA ALA A 144 -6.59 -5.84 0.58
C ALA A 144 -6.07 -5.91 2.02
N GLU A 145 -5.14 -5.03 2.40
CA GLU A 145 -4.65 -4.96 3.78
C GLU A 145 -5.78 -4.54 4.74
N SER A 146 -6.53 -3.49 4.42
CA SER A 146 -7.62 -2.99 5.27
C SER A 146 -8.77 -3.99 5.42
N LEU A 147 -9.14 -4.71 4.35
CA LEU A 147 -10.29 -5.60 4.34
C LEU A 147 -9.96 -7.06 4.67
N LEU A 148 -8.87 -7.59 4.12
CA LEU A 148 -8.52 -9.01 4.25
C LEU A 148 -7.57 -9.26 5.42
N THR A 149 -6.56 -8.41 5.62
CA THR A 149 -5.57 -8.64 6.69
C THR A 149 -6.11 -8.19 8.04
N TRP A 150 -6.59 -6.95 8.13
CA TRP A 150 -7.01 -6.32 9.39
C TRP A 150 -8.52 -6.14 9.54
N ARG A 151 -9.36 -6.55 8.56
CA ARG A 151 -10.84 -6.57 8.64
C ARG A 151 -11.47 -5.36 9.35
N VAL A 152 -11.02 -4.16 9.01
CA VAL A 152 -11.45 -2.89 9.64
C VAL A 152 -12.96 -2.63 9.55
N HIS A 153 -13.69 -3.41 8.74
CA HIS A 153 -15.14 -3.34 8.55
C HIS A 153 -15.96 -4.10 9.60
N ASP A 154 -15.36 -4.95 10.45
CA ASP A 154 -16.11 -5.74 11.43
C ASP A 154 -16.48 -4.95 12.71
N GLU A 155 -15.90 -3.76 12.92
CA GLU A 155 -16.10 -2.95 14.13
C GLU A 155 -17.10 -1.78 13.95
N SER A 156 -17.74 -1.66 12.77
CA SER A 156 -18.79 -0.66 12.50
C SER A 156 -20.19 -1.15 12.78
#